data_AF-A0A1Z8Y819-F1
#
_entry.id   AF-A0A1Z8Y819-F1
#
_cell.length_a   1.000
_cell.length_b   1.000
_cell.length_c   1.000
_cell.angle_alpha   90.00
_cell.angle_beta   90.00
_cell.angle_gamma   90.00
#
_symmetry.space_group_name_H-M   'P 1'
#
loop_
_entity.id
_entity.type
_entity.pdbx_description
1 polymer ?
#
loop_
_entity_poly.entity_id
_entity_poly.type
_entity_poly.pdbx_seq_one_letter_code
_entity_poly.pdbx_strand_id
1 'polypeptide(L)'
;MTSRFTLTASGIAMATLGSTATAELISFTVHNDLYIGEASWQLIDDGGTIIAELFISSGYIFIPTSQSSTYPVSFGLWGSSASVDGYATTFQMELAAGTYTVDMQDSWGDGWVWNSASGLDAFNVVGNIIGGSDTYAFTTGFAAAGTFTVVPAPGALALLGLAGLGRRRNRA
;
A
#
# COMPACT_ATOMS: atom_id res chain seq x y z
N MET A 1 -14.07 -48.16 28.21
CA MET A 1 -12.75 -48.03 27.56
C MET A 1 -12.45 -46.54 27.43
N THR A 2 -11.57 -46.01 28.27
CA THR A 2 -11.20 -44.58 28.31
C THR A 2 -10.08 -44.30 27.30
N SER A 3 -10.41 -43.62 26.20
CA SER A 3 -9.40 -43.06 25.30
C SER A 3 -8.72 -41.88 25.98
N ARG A 4 -7.52 -42.11 26.50
CA ARG A 4 -6.63 -41.06 26.98
C ARG A 4 -5.85 -40.54 25.78
N PHE A 5 -6.21 -39.36 25.30
CA PHE A 5 -5.38 -38.61 24.34
C PHE A 5 -4.16 -38.08 25.10
N THR A 6 -3.05 -38.79 24.95
CA THR A 6 -1.74 -38.37 25.45
C THR A 6 -1.15 -37.40 24.42
N LEU A 7 -1.19 -36.09 24.68
CA LEU A 7 -0.35 -35.14 23.94
C LEU A 7 1.08 -35.30 24.43
N THR A 8 1.90 -36.03 23.67
CA THR A 8 3.34 -36.12 23.92
C THR A 8 4.00 -34.76 23.66
N ALA A 9 4.88 -34.38 24.58
CA ALA A 9 5.52 -33.07 24.72
C ALA A 9 6.52 -32.69 23.60
N SER A 10 6.31 -33.17 22.38
CA SER A 10 7.14 -32.89 21.20
C SER A 10 6.54 -31.84 20.26
N GLY A 11 5.37 -31.27 20.61
CA GLY A 11 4.58 -30.41 19.72
C GLY A 11 4.42 -28.96 20.17
N ILE A 12 5.14 -28.51 21.19
CA ILE A 12 5.22 -27.07 21.49
C ILE A 12 6.45 -26.53 20.76
N ALA A 13 6.35 -26.49 19.42
CA ALA A 13 7.10 -25.48 18.69
C ALA A 13 6.62 -24.16 19.30
N MET A 14 7.51 -23.52 20.03
CA MET A 14 7.37 -22.15 20.47
C MET A 14 7.18 -21.33 19.19
N ALA A 15 5.92 -21.18 18.78
CA ALA A 15 5.49 -20.07 17.97
C ALA A 15 5.83 -18.86 18.85
N THR A 16 7.04 -18.34 18.66
CA THR A 16 7.30 -16.94 18.88
C THR A 16 6.12 -16.23 18.26
N LEU A 17 5.21 -15.72 19.10
CA LEU A 17 4.27 -14.66 18.76
C LEU A 17 5.10 -13.41 18.43
N GLY A 18 5.95 -13.49 17.42
CA GLY A 18 6.07 -12.41 16.48
C GLY A 18 4.86 -12.60 15.59
N SER A 19 3.79 -11.85 15.86
CA SER A 19 2.84 -11.54 14.81
C SER A 19 3.66 -10.92 13.68
N THR A 20 4.13 -11.74 12.74
CA THR A 20 4.33 -11.27 11.39
C THR A 20 2.96 -10.73 11.02
N ALA A 21 2.79 -9.40 11.09
CA ALA A 21 1.70 -8.75 10.39
C ALA A 21 1.73 -9.39 9.01
N THR A 22 0.72 -10.20 8.67
CA THR A 22 0.68 -10.83 7.37
C THR A 22 0.69 -9.66 6.40
N ALA A 23 1.76 -9.57 5.62
CA ALA A 23 1.85 -8.49 4.66
C ALA A 23 0.74 -8.73 3.64
N GLU A 24 -0.05 -7.70 3.39
CA GLU A 24 -1.19 -7.75 2.49
C GLU A 24 -0.78 -7.18 1.15
N LEU A 25 -1.18 -7.84 0.06
CA LEU A 25 -0.90 -7.33 -1.27
C LEU A 25 -1.80 -6.12 -1.55
N ILE A 26 -1.18 -4.94 -1.64
CA ILE A 26 -1.82 -3.67 -1.96
C ILE A 26 -1.45 -3.27 -3.39
N SER A 27 -2.44 -2.81 -4.15
CA SER A 27 -2.27 -2.32 -5.51
C SER A 27 -2.40 -0.81 -5.56
N PHE A 28 -1.53 -0.19 -6.33
CA PHE A 28 -1.43 1.26 -6.48
C PHE A 28 -1.58 1.66 -7.94
N THR A 29 -2.34 2.72 -8.17
CA THR A 29 -2.47 3.36 -9.48
C THR A 29 -2.36 4.87 -9.31
N VAL A 30 -1.36 5.47 -9.94
CA VAL A 30 -1.11 6.91 -9.91
C VAL A 30 -1.44 7.50 -11.28
N HIS A 31 -2.27 8.54 -11.30
CA HIS A 31 -2.65 9.30 -12.48
C HIS A 31 -1.88 10.62 -12.47
N ASN A 32 -0.81 10.69 -13.25
CA ASN A 32 -0.09 11.93 -13.48
C ASN A 32 -0.64 12.60 -14.75
N ASP A 33 -0.55 13.91 -14.79
CA ASP A 33 -1.01 14.71 -15.93
C ASP A 33 0.00 14.61 -17.11
N LEU A 34 -0.11 15.51 -18.10
CA LEU A 34 0.86 15.55 -19.20
C LEU A 34 2.26 15.96 -18.73
N TYR A 35 2.36 16.88 -17.77
CA TYR A 35 3.61 17.49 -17.37
C TYR A 35 4.29 16.71 -16.25
N ILE A 36 4.46 15.39 -16.43
CA ILE A 36 5.14 14.50 -15.48
C ILE A 36 6.46 15.08 -14.92
N GLY A 37 7.15 15.92 -15.72
CA GLY A 37 8.30 16.76 -15.36
C GLY A 37 8.25 17.47 -14.01
N GLU A 38 7.05 17.81 -13.54
CA GLU A 38 6.82 18.54 -12.29
C GLU A 38 6.34 17.65 -11.13
N ALA A 39 5.88 16.45 -11.46
CA ALA A 39 5.25 15.56 -10.52
C ALA A 39 6.31 14.78 -9.74
N SER A 40 6.06 14.66 -8.43
CA SER A 40 6.72 13.65 -7.61
C SER A 40 5.77 13.14 -6.54
N TRP A 41 5.97 11.91 -6.10
CA TRP A 41 5.21 11.36 -4.99
C TRP A 41 6.05 10.40 -4.18
N GLN A 42 5.65 10.22 -2.92
CA GLN A 42 6.29 9.32 -1.98
C GLN A 42 5.21 8.56 -1.22
N LEU A 43 5.45 7.26 -1.05
CA LEU A 43 4.72 6.40 -0.15
C LEU A 43 5.60 6.15 1.07
N ILE A 44 5.10 6.51 2.24
CA ILE A 44 5.85 6.53 3.49
C ILE A 44 5.17 5.59 4.48
N ASP A 45 5.94 4.70 5.11
CA ASP A 45 5.44 3.81 6.15
C ASP A 45 5.21 4.51 7.50
N ASP A 46 4.66 3.78 8.46
CA ASP A 46 4.37 4.28 9.81
C ASP A 46 5.64 4.67 10.60
N GLY A 47 6.79 4.15 10.19
CA GLY A 47 8.11 4.50 10.71
C GLY A 47 8.72 5.75 10.06
N GLY A 48 8.08 6.35 9.06
CA GLY A 48 8.59 7.50 8.32
C GLY A 48 9.59 7.14 7.21
N THR A 49 9.67 5.88 6.80
CA THR A 49 10.55 5.42 5.72
C THR A 49 9.82 5.51 4.39
N ILE A 50 10.47 6.07 3.37
CA ILE A 50 9.98 6.04 2.00
C ILE A 50 10.13 4.61 1.46
N ILE A 51 9.01 3.99 1.10
CA ILE A 51 8.95 2.62 0.60
C ILE A 51 8.64 2.53 -0.90
N ALA A 52 8.12 3.61 -1.49
CA ALA A 52 8.02 3.80 -2.93
C ALA A 52 8.03 5.29 -3.25
N GLU A 53 8.54 5.67 -4.40
CA GLU A 53 8.52 7.06 -4.84
C GLU A 53 8.54 7.19 -6.36
N LEU A 54 8.14 8.35 -6.86
CA LEU A 54 8.45 8.82 -8.20
C LEU A 54 9.22 10.12 -8.09
N PHE A 55 10.34 10.19 -8.81
CA PHE A 55 11.10 11.41 -8.99
C PHE A 55 11.73 11.45 -10.38
N ILE A 56 12.09 12.66 -10.80
CA ILE A 56 12.77 12.89 -12.07
C ILE A 56 14.20 13.30 -11.80
N SER A 57 15.12 12.64 -12.48
CA SER A 57 16.53 12.99 -12.43
C SER A 57 17.15 12.85 -13.81
N SER A 58 17.89 13.86 -14.24
CA SER A 58 18.64 13.86 -15.50
C SER A 58 17.78 13.52 -16.75
N GLY A 59 16.51 13.94 -16.76
CA GLY A 59 15.57 13.67 -17.86
C GLY A 59 14.99 12.25 -17.88
N TYR A 60 15.24 11.45 -16.83
CA TYR A 60 14.64 10.14 -16.65
C TYR A 60 13.65 10.15 -15.49
N ILE A 61 12.60 9.34 -15.63
CA ILE A 61 11.61 9.06 -14.59
C ILE A 61 12.08 7.84 -13.83
N PHE A 62 12.18 7.96 -12.51
CA PHE A 62 12.52 6.88 -11.60
C PHE A 62 11.32 6.57 -10.73
N ILE A 63 10.98 5.28 -10.63
CA ILE A 63 9.86 4.81 -9.81
C ILE A 63 10.30 3.61 -8.95
N PRO A 64 11.26 3.80 -8.04
CA PRO A 64 11.70 2.70 -7.18
C PRO A 64 10.62 2.36 -6.16
N THR A 65 10.54 1.06 -5.85
CA THR A 65 9.84 0.54 -4.68
C THR A 65 10.80 -0.33 -3.88
N SER A 66 10.58 -0.46 -2.57
CA SER A 66 11.35 -1.35 -1.70
C SER A 66 11.24 -2.83 -2.09
N GLN A 67 10.36 -3.17 -3.04
CA GLN A 67 10.07 -4.52 -3.50
C GLN A 67 10.10 -4.64 -5.02
N SER A 68 10.81 -3.76 -5.74
CA SER A 68 10.83 -3.74 -7.22
C SER A 68 11.39 -5.01 -7.87
N SER A 69 12.14 -5.83 -7.13
CA SER A 69 12.60 -7.15 -7.59
C SER A 69 11.52 -8.24 -7.52
N THR A 70 10.46 -8.00 -6.74
CA THR A 70 9.38 -8.95 -6.45
C THR A 70 8.13 -8.59 -7.24
N TYR A 71 7.74 -7.31 -7.22
CA TYR A 71 6.58 -6.79 -7.93
C TYR A 71 7.03 -5.80 -9.01
N PRO A 72 6.62 -6.00 -10.27
CA PRO A 72 6.97 -5.08 -11.33
C PRO A 72 6.27 -3.74 -11.14
N VAL A 73 6.96 -2.68 -11.55
CA VAL A 73 6.38 -1.34 -11.73
C VAL A 73 6.13 -1.15 -13.23
N SER A 74 4.94 -0.66 -13.57
CA SER A 74 4.57 -0.30 -14.94
C SER A 74 4.39 1.22 -15.02
N PHE A 75 4.93 1.81 -16.08
CA PHE A 75 4.74 3.21 -16.43
C PHE A 75 4.30 3.30 -17.89
N GLY A 76 3.23 4.07 -18.16
CA GLY A 76 2.66 4.16 -19.49
C GLY A 76 1.64 5.28 -19.61
N LEU A 77 0.82 5.22 -20.65
CA LEU A 77 -0.27 6.16 -20.87
C LEU A 77 -1.47 5.76 -19.99
N TRP A 78 -2.17 6.74 -19.41
CA TRP A 78 -3.43 6.47 -18.72
C TRP A 78 -4.53 6.02 -19.69
N GLY A 79 -4.65 6.74 -20.80
CA GLY A 79 -5.55 6.43 -21.90
C GLY A 79 -4.78 6.17 -23.19
N SER A 80 -5.19 6.85 -24.26
CA SER A 80 -4.59 6.64 -25.60
C SER A 80 -3.48 7.64 -25.91
N SER A 81 -3.35 8.72 -25.12
CA SER A 81 -2.39 9.79 -25.38
C SER A 81 -2.02 10.55 -24.11
N ALA A 82 -0.72 10.73 -23.86
CA ALA A 82 -0.26 11.56 -22.73
C ALA A 82 -0.77 13.00 -22.83
N SER A 83 -0.86 13.56 -24.05
CA SER A 83 -1.34 14.94 -24.27
C SER A 83 -2.83 15.14 -23.96
N VAL A 84 -3.58 14.06 -23.80
CA VAL A 84 -5.00 14.11 -23.45
C VAL A 84 -5.22 13.62 -22.03
N ASP A 85 -4.70 12.42 -21.74
CA ASP A 85 -5.02 11.66 -20.53
C ASP A 85 -3.84 11.55 -19.55
N GLY A 86 -2.67 12.11 -19.85
CA GLY A 86 -1.50 11.97 -18.98
C GLY A 86 -0.94 10.55 -18.89
N TYR A 87 -0.26 10.27 -17.77
CA TYR A 87 0.48 9.04 -17.52
C TYR A 87 -0.12 8.21 -16.39
N ALA A 88 0.02 6.89 -16.51
CA ALA A 88 -0.31 5.93 -15.49
C ALA A 88 0.95 5.27 -14.94
N THR A 89 1.06 5.27 -13.62
CA THR A 89 1.98 4.37 -12.90
C THR A 89 1.17 3.32 -12.16
N THR A 90 1.50 2.05 -12.33
CA THR A 90 0.87 0.96 -11.56
C THR A 90 1.93 0.05 -10.96
N PHE A 91 1.72 -0.34 -9.70
CA PHE A 91 2.60 -1.24 -8.98
C PHE A 91 1.85 -1.93 -7.83
N GLN A 92 2.46 -2.98 -7.30
CA GLN A 92 1.94 -3.71 -6.14
C GLN A 92 3.03 -3.83 -5.08
N MET A 93 2.62 -3.92 -3.82
CA MET A 93 3.53 -4.15 -2.70
C MET A 93 2.84 -5.01 -1.65
N GLU A 94 3.62 -5.87 -0.99
CA GLU A 94 3.19 -6.51 0.25
C GLU A 94 3.46 -5.57 1.43
N LEU A 95 2.39 -5.06 2.04
CA LEU A 95 2.47 -4.09 3.14
C LEU A 95 2.01 -4.71 4.44
N ALA A 96 2.78 -4.50 5.50
CA ALA A 96 2.37 -4.89 6.84
C ALA A 96 1.14 -4.08 7.28
N ALA A 97 0.39 -4.60 8.25
CA ALA A 97 -0.66 -3.83 8.89
C ALA A 97 -0.07 -2.57 9.55
N GLY A 98 -0.63 -1.41 9.24
CA GLY A 98 -0.08 -0.12 9.61
C GLY A 98 -0.71 1.01 8.82
N THR A 99 -0.44 2.25 9.24
CA THR A 99 -0.89 3.46 8.54
C THR A 99 0.24 3.96 7.65
N TYR A 100 -0.09 4.21 6.39
CA TYR A 100 0.84 4.71 5.38
C TYR A 100 0.42 6.09 4.95
N THR A 101 1.40 6.92 4.58
CA THR A 101 1.19 8.28 4.09
C THR A 101 1.55 8.33 2.61
N VAL A 102 0.69 8.97 1.82
CA VAL A 102 0.93 9.33 0.43
C VAL A 102 1.19 10.83 0.40
N ASP A 103 2.36 11.23 -0.08
CA ASP A 103 2.71 12.63 -0.32
C ASP A 103 2.88 12.85 -1.81
N MET A 104 2.22 13.87 -2.36
CA MET A 104 2.28 14.26 -3.77
C MET A 104 2.74 15.70 -3.87
N GLN A 105 3.58 16.00 -4.86
CA GLN A 105 4.08 17.34 -5.15
C GLN A 105 3.94 17.68 -6.62
N ASP A 106 3.76 18.98 -6.85
CA ASP A 106 3.67 19.61 -8.15
C ASP A 106 4.43 20.95 -8.09
N SER A 107 5.28 21.21 -9.07
CA SER A 107 6.13 22.41 -9.11
C SER A 107 5.42 23.64 -9.66
N TRP A 108 4.33 23.50 -10.41
CA TRP A 108 3.60 24.62 -11.04
C TRP A 108 2.37 25.06 -10.26
N GLY A 109 1.82 24.20 -9.43
CA GLY A 109 0.80 24.52 -8.43
C GLY A 109 -0.63 24.42 -8.95
N ASP A 110 -0.85 23.84 -10.12
CA ASP A 110 -2.15 23.50 -10.69
C ASP A 110 -2.59 22.07 -10.34
N GLY A 111 -1.77 21.34 -9.59
CA GLY A 111 -1.98 19.94 -9.27
C GLY A 111 -1.71 19.07 -10.51
N TRP A 112 -2.17 17.82 -10.49
CA TRP A 112 -2.00 16.94 -11.64
C TRP A 112 -3.24 17.00 -12.52
N VAL A 113 -3.49 18.19 -13.07
CA VAL A 113 -4.68 18.51 -13.85
C VAL A 113 -4.29 18.95 -15.26
N TRP A 114 -4.63 18.13 -16.23
CA TRP A 114 -4.43 18.46 -17.64
C TRP A 114 -5.50 17.83 -18.52
N ASN A 115 -6.23 18.67 -19.25
CA ASN A 115 -7.22 18.22 -20.23
C ASN A 115 -8.25 17.22 -19.63
N SER A 116 -8.15 15.91 -19.92
CA SER A 116 -9.05 14.90 -19.32
C SER A 116 -8.54 14.36 -17.97
N ALA A 117 -7.25 14.53 -17.65
CA ALA A 117 -6.71 14.25 -16.33
C ALA A 117 -7.26 15.27 -15.33
N SER A 118 -8.26 14.84 -14.57
CA SER A 118 -9.02 15.73 -13.67
C SER A 118 -8.33 16.02 -12.34
N GLY A 119 -7.25 15.30 -12.03
CA GLY A 119 -6.59 15.29 -10.73
C GLY A 119 -7.43 14.65 -9.60
N LEU A 120 -8.69 14.25 -9.84
CA LEU A 120 -9.55 13.65 -8.80
C LEU A 120 -9.12 12.24 -8.40
N ASP A 121 -8.41 11.55 -9.29
CA ASP A 121 -7.92 10.19 -9.17
C ASP A 121 -6.38 10.13 -9.22
N ALA A 122 -5.72 11.19 -8.76
CA ALA A 122 -4.27 11.35 -8.79
C ALA A 122 -3.53 10.17 -8.16
N PHE A 123 -4.01 9.64 -7.03
CA PHE A 123 -3.40 8.48 -6.38
C PHE A 123 -4.46 7.54 -5.81
N ASN A 124 -4.49 6.31 -6.30
CA ASN A 124 -5.47 5.29 -5.92
C ASN A 124 -4.80 4.11 -5.25
N VAL A 125 -5.41 3.62 -4.18
CA VAL A 125 -4.95 2.49 -3.38
C VAL A 125 -6.09 1.49 -3.27
N VAL A 126 -5.82 0.21 -3.56
CA VAL A 126 -6.82 -0.86 -3.48
C VAL A 126 -6.20 -2.09 -2.83
N GLY A 127 -6.91 -2.71 -1.89
CA GLY A 127 -6.47 -3.94 -1.25
C GLY A 127 -7.11 -4.17 0.10
N ASN A 128 -6.43 -4.88 0.98
CA ASN A 128 -6.89 -5.12 2.35
C ASN A 128 -6.60 -3.91 3.25
N ILE A 129 -7.21 -2.76 2.91
CA ILE A 129 -7.17 -1.52 3.67
C ILE A 129 -8.53 -1.23 4.30
N ILE A 130 -8.59 -0.32 5.27
CA ILE A 130 -9.86 0.18 5.80
C ILE A 130 -10.68 0.75 4.63
N GLY A 131 -11.90 0.25 4.42
CA GLY A 131 -12.75 0.68 3.30
C GLY A 131 -12.51 -0.06 1.97
N GLY A 132 -11.43 -0.84 1.87
CA GLY A 132 -11.08 -1.66 0.68
C GLY A 132 -10.41 -0.88 -0.46
N SER A 133 -10.64 0.42 -0.56
CA SER A 133 -10.00 1.32 -1.52
C SER A 133 -10.03 2.76 -1.03
N ASP A 134 -9.00 3.53 -1.36
CA ASP A 134 -8.92 4.98 -1.14
C ASP A 134 -8.41 5.67 -2.42
N THR A 135 -8.89 6.89 -2.65
CA THR A 135 -8.48 7.76 -3.77
C THR A 135 -8.17 9.15 -3.24
N TYR A 136 -7.00 9.66 -3.61
CA TYR A 136 -6.55 10.99 -3.25
C TYR A 136 -6.52 11.88 -4.48
N ALA A 137 -7.18 13.03 -4.34
CA ALA A 137 -7.25 14.04 -5.37
C ALA A 137 -6.08 15.04 -5.21
N PHE A 138 -5.56 15.50 -6.34
CA PHE A 138 -4.58 16.57 -6.43
C PHE A 138 -4.98 17.54 -7.56
N THR A 139 -5.98 18.37 -7.28
CA THR A 139 -6.65 19.22 -8.29
C THR A 139 -6.12 20.65 -8.36
N THR A 140 -5.25 21.04 -7.42
CA THR A 140 -4.62 22.36 -7.33
C THR A 140 -3.56 22.36 -6.22
N GLY A 141 -2.68 23.36 -6.22
CA GLY A 141 -1.66 23.59 -5.21
C GLY A 141 -0.37 22.85 -5.50
N PHE A 142 0.66 23.14 -4.70
CA PHE A 142 2.00 22.57 -4.88
C PHE A 142 2.19 21.21 -4.19
N ALA A 143 1.26 20.83 -3.31
CA ALA A 143 1.31 19.56 -2.61
C ALA A 143 -0.09 19.09 -2.19
N ALA A 144 -0.26 17.78 -2.16
CA ALA A 144 -1.41 17.10 -1.59
C ALA A 144 -0.94 15.85 -0.84
N ALA A 145 -1.65 15.46 0.22
CA ALA A 145 -1.30 14.31 1.03
C ALA A 145 -2.53 13.52 1.45
N GLY A 146 -2.34 12.25 1.74
CA GLY A 146 -3.37 11.33 2.18
C GLY A 146 -2.81 10.22 3.04
N THR A 147 -3.69 9.51 3.74
CA THR A 147 -3.28 8.35 4.55
C THR A 147 -4.27 7.21 4.36
N PHE A 148 -3.77 5.97 4.25
CA PHE A 148 -4.58 4.76 4.31
C PHE A 148 -4.04 3.82 5.39
N THR A 149 -4.87 2.90 5.85
CA THR A 149 -4.45 1.90 6.86
C THR A 149 -4.68 0.50 6.33
N VAL A 150 -3.59 -0.27 6.26
CA VAL A 150 -3.61 -1.70 5.94
C VAL A 150 -4.07 -2.46 7.18
N VAL A 151 -5.04 -3.36 6.99
CA VAL A 151 -5.56 -4.21 8.07
C VAL A 151 -5.07 -5.64 7.88
N PRO A 152 -4.82 -6.40 8.96
CA PRO A 152 -4.41 -7.80 8.84
C PRO A 152 -5.45 -8.64 8.09
N ALA A 153 -5.00 -9.66 7.36
CA ALA A 153 -5.89 -10.65 6.76
C ALA A 153 -6.93 -11.14 7.77
N PRO A 154 -8.20 -11.33 7.36
CA PRO A 154 -9.25 -11.86 8.25
C PRO A 154 -8.84 -13.16 8.99
N GLY A 155 -8.00 -13.99 8.36
CA GLY A 155 -7.45 -15.21 8.95
C GLY A 155 -6.45 -14.98 10.09
N ALA A 156 -5.65 -13.90 10.03
CA ALA A 156 -4.71 -13.54 11.09
C ALA A 156 -5.45 -13.10 12.37
N LEU A 157 -6.57 -12.38 12.22
CA LEU A 157 -7.45 -12.02 13.33
C LEU A 157 -8.13 -13.25 13.96
N ALA A 158 -8.59 -14.19 13.13
CA ALA A 158 -9.24 -15.42 13.61
C ALA A 158 -8.29 -16.31 14.41
N LEU A 159 -7.01 -16.41 14.01
CA LEU A 159 -6.01 -17.16 14.75
C LEU A 159 -5.67 -16.50 16.10
N LEU A 160 -5.57 -15.16 16.16
CA LEU A 160 -5.40 -14.44 17.42
C LEU A 160 -6.59 -14.68 18.37
N GLY A 161 -7.81 -14.62 17.84
CA GLY A 161 -9.02 -14.94 18.60
C GLY A 161 -9.04 -16.38 19.12
N LEU A 162 -8.65 -17.35 18.30
CA LEU A 162 -8.59 -18.76 18.68
C LEU A 162 -7.50 -19.06 19.72
N ALA A 163 -6.34 -18.42 19.61
CA ALA A 163 -5.26 -18.52 20.59
C ALA A 163 -5.70 -17.97 21.97
N GLY A 164 -6.49 -16.89 21.99
CA GLY A 164 -7.08 -16.35 23.22
C GLY A 164 -8.11 -17.29 23.86
N LEU A 165 -8.88 -18.01 23.06
CA LEU A 165 -9.87 -19.01 23.51
C LEU A 165 -9.24 -20.29 24.06
N GLY A 166 -8.08 -20.71 23.55
CA GLY A 166 -7.35 -21.89 24.04
C GLY A 166 -6.87 -21.77 25.49
N ARG A 167 -6.67 -20.55 26.00
CA ARG A 167 -6.16 -20.30 27.36
C ARG A 167 -7.24 -20.31 28.45
N ARG A 168 -8.54 -20.28 28.10
CA ARG A 168 -9.63 -20.08 29.07
C ARG A 168 -10.21 -21.36 29.68
N ARG A 169 -9.72 -22.55 29.30
CA ARG A 169 -10.24 -23.85 29.78
C ARG A 169 -9.34 -24.53 30.82
N ASN A 170 -8.94 -23.85 31.88
CA ASN A 170 -8.33 -24.49 33.06
C ASN A 170 -8.45 -23.65 34.36
N ARG A 171 -9.69 -23.27 34.72
CA ARG A 171 -10.05 -22.87 36.09
C ARG A 171 -11.47 -23.36 36.41
N ALA A 172 -11.58 -24.63 36.77
CA ALA A 172 -12.59 -25.21 37.66
C ALA A 172 -12.15 -26.64 37.97
#